data_AF-A0A8H7VPV8-F1
#
_entry.id   AF-A0A8H7VPV8-F1
#
_cell.length_a   1.000
_cell.length_b   1.000
_cell.length_c   1.000
_cell.angle_alpha   90.00
_cell.angle_beta   90.00
_cell.angle_gamma   90.00
#
_symmetry.space_group_name_H-M   'P 1'
#
loop_
_entity.id
_entity.type
_entity.pdbx_description
1 polymer ?
#
loop_
_entity_poly.entity_id
_entity_poly.type
_entity_poly.pdbx_seq_one_letter_code
_entity_poly.pdbx_strand_id
1 'polypeptide(L)'
;MDVDIHCNVIKCRRKLSVEGQACVTSCSHIFCLDCAKRSFDKALVCPACKTNLVEENDDMILVQMNPTEEYKSSVLAGLKPDNILDICTRAIAFYEYQTSQELSFQSLLQKNLQDKYKSLKIEKEKHQDLVNECESEKSKSQQLYQQLQEKSKQFQKLQSVYEKLKRKHIGNNLQETFTTPPAAAPVRPMMTRQFNKSDIVPHRSNASTTRIPSPVKSIYSVRSHHRRFYSSADSTTSNRVP
;
A
#
# COMPACT_ATOMS: atom_id res chain seq x y z
N MET A 1 6.32 10.95 -29.13
CA MET A 1 6.37 10.08 -27.93
C MET A 1 5.63 8.82 -28.32
N ASP A 2 6.33 7.71 -28.51
CA ASP A 2 5.67 6.44 -28.78
C ASP A 2 4.96 5.96 -27.51
N VAL A 3 3.64 5.85 -27.58
CA VAL A 3 2.85 5.33 -26.48
C VAL A 3 2.97 3.81 -26.52
N ASP A 4 3.70 3.25 -25.56
CA ASP A 4 3.79 1.80 -25.37
C ASP A 4 2.38 1.21 -25.16
N ILE A 5 2.05 0.15 -25.89
CA ILE A 5 0.85 -0.64 -25.63
C ILE A 5 1.11 -1.55 -24.42
N HIS A 6 0.19 -1.54 -23.46
CA HIS A 6 0.24 -2.35 -22.26
C HIS A 6 -0.84 -3.44 -22.28
N CYS A 7 -0.63 -4.51 -21.54
CA CYS A 7 -1.65 -5.53 -21.31
C CYS A 7 -2.93 -4.91 -20.68
N ASN A 8 -4.10 -5.25 -21.24
CA ASN A 8 -5.40 -4.69 -20.82
C ASN A 8 -5.96 -5.35 -19.54
N VAL A 9 -5.25 -6.31 -18.95
CA VAL A 9 -5.52 -6.73 -17.57
C VAL A 9 -5.01 -5.65 -16.62
N ILE A 10 -5.94 -4.98 -15.92
CA ILE A 10 -5.68 -3.84 -15.02
C ILE A 10 -4.57 -4.11 -13.98
N LYS A 11 -4.45 -5.35 -13.50
CA LYS A 11 -3.42 -5.74 -12.52
C LYS A 11 -2.06 -6.09 -13.14
N CYS A 12 -2.00 -6.35 -14.44
CA CYS A 12 -0.78 -6.77 -15.14
C CYS A 12 -0.05 -5.58 -15.74
N ARG A 13 -0.71 -4.85 -16.67
CA ARG A 13 -0.20 -3.63 -17.31
C ARG A 13 1.24 -3.72 -17.85
N ARG A 14 1.72 -4.93 -18.17
CA ARG A 14 3.05 -5.16 -18.73
C ARG A 14 3.13 -4.55 -20.13
N LYS A 15 4.26 -3.92 -20.46
CA LYS A 15 4.55 -3.41 -21.81
C LYS A 15 4.69 -4.58 -22.78
N LEU A 16 3.91 -4.56 -23.87
CA LEU A 16 3.87 -5.66 -24.83
C LEU A 16 4.98 -5.56 -25.89
N SER A 17 5.61 -4.39 -26.02
CA SER A 17 6.78 -4.18 -26.88
C SER A 17 7.96 -5.10 -26.54
N VAL A 18 8.08 -5.52 -25.28
CA VAL A 18 9.19 -6.35 -24.78
C VAL A 18 9.00 -7.84 -25.11
N GLU A 19 7.76 -8.34 -25.14
CA GLU A 19 7.48 -9.77 -25.35
C GLU A 19 7.49 -10.16 -26.83
N GLY A 20 7.35 -9.17 -27.74
CA GLY A 20 7.31 -9.40 -29.18
C GLY A 20 6.03 -10.07 -29.68
N GLN A 21 5.22 -10.65 -28.80
CA GLN A 21 3.95 -11.31 -29.11
C GLN A 21 2.85 -10.90 -28.14
N ALA A 22 1.61 -10.83 -28.63
CA ALA A 22 0.44 -10.50 -27.84
C ALA A 22 -0.82 -11.17 -28.39
N CYS A 23 -1.81 -11.37 -27.53
CA CYS A 23 -3.14 -11.84 -27.94
C CYS A 23 -4.07 -10.63 -28.10
N VAL A 24 -4.69 -10.46 -29.26
CA VAL A 24 -5.70 -9.44 -29.55
C VAL A 24 -7.05 -10.13 -29.71
N THR A 25 -8.11 -9.52 -29.19
CA THR A 25 -9.49 -10.01 -29.32
C THR A 25 -10.31 -9.14 -30.27
N SER A 26 -11.40 -9.67 -30.84
CA SER A 26 -12.36 -8.93 -31.70
C SER A 26 -12.93 -7.66 -31.04
N CYS A 27 -13.07 -7.64 -29.71
CA CYS A 27 -13.46 -6.45 -28.95
C CYS A 27 -12.34 -5.41 -28.72
N SER A 28 -11.29 -5.42 -29.55
CA SER A 28 -10.16 -4.48 -29.52
C SER A 28 -9.37 -4.45 -28.20
N HIS A 29 -9.35 -5.52 -27.42
CA HIS A 29 -8.47 -5.64 -26.25
C HIS A 29 -7.24 -6.48 -26.55
N ILE A 30 -6.11 -6.13 -25.92
CA ILE A 30 -4.82 -6.79 -26.12
C ILE A 30 -4.20 -7.23 -24.80
N PHE A 31 -3.57 -8.41 -24.81
CA PHE A 31 -3.08 -9.08 -23.61
C PHE A 31 -1.70 -9.69 -23.84
N CYS A 32 -0.87 -9.70 -22.79
CA CYS A 32 0.33 -10.55 -22.77
C CYS A 32 -0.06 -12.03 -22.78
N LEU A 33 0.84 -12.89 -23.26
CA LEU A 33 0.55 -14.32 -23.43
C LEU A 33 0.17 -15.00 -22.12
N ASP A 34 0.83 -14.64 -21.02
CA ASP A 34 0.54 -15.18 -19.68
C ASP A 34 -0.90 -14.88 -19.23
N CYS A 35 -1.38 -13.67 -19.51
CA CYS A 35 -2.73 -13.26 -19.14
C CYS A 35 -3.77 -13.89 -20.07
N ALA A 36 -3.51 -13.90 -21.37
CA ALA A 36 -4.37 -14.54 -22.36
C ALA A 36 -4.57 -16.02 -22.00
N LYS A 37 -3.48 -16.78 -21.84
CA LYS A 37 -3.52 -18.20 -21.47
C LYS A 37 -4.33 -18.44 -20.19
N ARG A 38 -4.02 -17.71 -19.12
CA ARG A 38 -4.71 -17.88 -17.83
C ARG A 38 -6.21 -17.60 -17.88
N SER A 39 -6.62 -16.64 -18.71
CA SER A 39 -8.01 -16.21 -18.80
C SER A 39 -8.81 -17.11 -19.74
N PHE A 40 -8.27 -17.35 -20.94
CA PHE A 40 -8.98 -18.06 -22.00
C PHE A 40 -8.97 -19.58 -21.82
N ASP A 41 -8.01 -20.14 -21.06
CA ASP A 41 -8.07 -21.54 -20.62
C ASP A 41 -9.28 -21.82 -19.69
N LYS A 42 -9.83 -20.77 -19.04
CA LYS A 42 -10.95 -20.89 -18.12
C LYS A 42 -12.29 -20.60 -18.77
N ALA A 43 -12.35 -19.53 -19.56
CA ALA A 43 -13.54 -19.08 -20.26
C ALA A 43 -13.14 -18.19 -21.44
N LEU A 44 -13.83 -18.35 -22.57
CA LEU A 44 -13.70 -17.47 -23.73
C LEU A 44 -14.47 -16.17 -23.50
N VAL A 45 -14.05 -15.40 -22.49
CA VAL A 45 -14.63 -14.12 -22.11
C VAL A 45 -13.51 -13.11 -21.96
N CYS A 46 -13.65 -11.95 -22.62
CA CYS A 46 -12.65 -10.89 -22.56
C CYS A 46 -12.40 -10.45 -21.10
N PRO A 47 -11.15 -10.53 -20.60
CA PRO A 47 -10.83 -10.13 -19.23
C PRO A 47 -11.11 -8.66 -18.92
N ALA A 48 -11.08 -7.79 -19.92
CA ALA A 48 -11.22 -6.35 -19.79
C ALA A 48 -12.68 -5.88 -19.85
N CYS A 49 -13.42 -6.19 -20.93
CA CYS A 49 -14.80 -5.72 -21.13
C CYS A 49 -15.89 -6.77 -20.89
N LYS A 50 -15.52 -8.02 -20.59
CA LYS A 50 -16.45 -9.14 -20.34
C LYS A 50 -17.30 -9.57 -21.54
N THR A 51 -16.98 -9.11 -22.74
CA THR A 51 -17.57 -9.63 -23.99
C THR A 51 -17.30 -11.13 -24.13
N ASN A 52 -18.32 -11.88 -24.52
CA ASN A 52 -18.22 -13.30 -24.82
C ASN A 52 -17.54 -13.48 -26.20
N LEU A 53 -16.56 -14.38 -26.29
CA LEU A 53 -15.69 -14.61 -27.46
C LEU A 53 -15.91 -16.04 -28.02
N VAL A 54 -17.13 -16.57 -27.89
CA VAL A 54 -17.50 -17.95 -28.27
C VAL A 54 -18.13 -18.00 -29.66
N GLU A 55 -18.48 -16.86 -30.25
CA GLU A 55 -19.36 -16.82 -31.40
C GLU A 55 -18.61 -17.03 -32.73
N GLU A 56 -17.31 -16.71 -32.82
CA GLU A 56 -16.54 -16.89 -34.07
C GLU A 56 -15.12 -17.44 -33.84
N ASN A 57 -14.66 -18.30 -34.76
CA ASN A 57 -13.31 -18.92 -34.72
C ASN A 57 -12.15 -17.90 -34.82
N ASP A 58 -12.44 -16.63 -35.10
CA ASP A 58 -11.48 -15.52 -35.26
C ASP A 58 -11.57 -14.45 -34.15
N ASP A 59 -12.31 -14.73 -33.06
CA ASP A 59 -12.49 -13.77 -31.95
C ASP A 59 -11.21 -13.45 -31.17
N MET A 60 -10.14 -14.21 -31.43
CA MET A 60 -8.84 -14.07 -30.79
C MET A 60 -7.73 -14.41 -31.78
N ILE A 61 -6.74 -13.53 -31.87
CA ILE A 61 -5.58 -13.70 -32.73
C ILE A 61 -4.29 -13.48 -31.93
N LEU A 62 -3.29 -14.31 -32.21
CA LEU A 62 -1.93 -14.10 -31.75
C LEU A 62 -1.20 -13.20 -32.75
N VAL A 63 -0.70 -12.07 -32.28
CA VAL A 63 -0.05 -11.05 -33.11
C VAL A 63 1.41 -10.94 -32.74
N GLN A 64 2.26 -10.86 -33.76
CA GLN A 64 3.66 -10.47 -33.63
C GLN A 64 3.75 -8.94 -33.62
N MET A 65 4.22 -8.36 -32.52
CA MET A 65 4.32 -6.91 -32.32
C MET A 65 5.40 -6.27 -33.19
N ASN A 66 6.47 -7.02 -33.47
CA ASN A 66 7.61 -6.57 -34.27
C ASN A 66 7.91 -7.62 -35.36
N PRO A 67 7.18 -7.60 -36.49
CA PRO A 67 7.46 -8.48 -37.63
C PRO A 67 8.71 -8.03 -38.40
N THR A 68 9.36 -8.96 -39.11
CA THR A 68 10.52 -8.67 -39.96
C THR A 68 10.11 -7.86 -41.20
N GLU A 69 11.06 -7.14 -41.80
CA GLU A 69 10.78 -6.35 -43.01
C GLU A 69 10.33 -7.25 -44.17
N GLU A 70 10.91 -8.44 -44.30
CA GLU A 70 10.53 -9.42 -45.31
C GLU A 70 9.08 -9.87 -45.13
N TYR A 71 8.64 -10.08 -43.88
CA TYR A 71 7.25 -10.44 -43.59
C TYR A 71 6.29 -9.30 -43.94
N LYS A 72 6.64 -8.04 -43.58
CA LYS A 72 5.84 -6.86 -43.94
C LYS A 72 5.68 -6.74 -45.45
N SER A 73 6.75 -6.89 -46.23
CA SER A 73 6.66 -6.88 -47.69
C SER A 73 5.84 -8.06 -48.22
N SER A 74 6.00 -9.25 -47.64
CA SER A 74 5.30 -10.46 -48.08
C SER A 74 3.79 -10.38 -47.86
N VAL A 75 3.31 -9.85 -46.73
CA VAL A 75 1.87 -9.77 -46.45
C VAL A 75 1.15 -8.68 -47.26
N LEU A 76 1.90 -7.68 -47.74
CA LEU A 76 1.36 -6.60 -48.57
C LEU A 76 1.41 -6.91 -50.08
N ALA A 77 2.25 -7.86 -50.49
CA ALA A 77 2.44 -8.21 -51.90
C ALA A 77 1.13 -8.70 -52.55
N GLY A 78 0.78 -8.11 -53.71
CA GLY A 78 -0.42 -8.47 -54.46
C GLY A 78 -1.73 -7.83 -53.96
N LEU A 79 -1.70 -7.09 -52.85
CA LEU A 79 -2.86 -6.32 -52.38
C LEU A 79 -3.04 -5.04 -53.21
N LYS A 80 -4.31 -4.68 -53.47
CA LYS A 80 -4.64 -3.39 -54.08
C LYS A 80 -4.37 -2.25 -53.09
N PRO A 81 -4.02 -1.03 -53.56
CA PRO A 81 -3.84 0.13 -52.69
C PRO A 81 -5.02 0.38 -51.74
N ASP A 82 -6.26 0.22 -52.19
CA ASP A 82 -7.46 0.40 -51.36
C ASP A 82 -7.50 -0.54 -50.14
N ASN A 83 -7.12 -1.80 -50.33
CA ASN A 83 -7.06 -2.78 -49.23
C ASN A 83 -5.94 -2.43 -48.24
N ILE A 84 -4.79 -1.95 -48.73
CA ILE A 84 -3.67 -1.54 -47.88
C ILE A 84 -4.08 -0.34 -47.02
N LEU A 85 -4.77 0.64 -47.62
CA LEU A 85 -5.27 1.80 -46.89
C LEU A 85 -6.32 1.40 -45.84
N ASP A 86 -7.25 0.50 -46.15
CA ASP A 86 -8.21 -0.03 -45.17
C ASP A 86 -7.52 -0.72 -43.99
N ILE A 87 -6.52 -1.57 -44.25
CA ILE A 87 -5.70 -2.21 -43.21
C ILE A 87 -5.02 -1.16 -42.32
N CYS A 88 -4.40 -0.14 -42.93
CA CYS A 88 -3.76 0.95 -42.19
C CYS A 88 -4.77 1.72 -41.33
N THR A 89 -5.95 2.07 -41.86
CA THR A 89 -7.00 2.75 -41.12
C THR A 89 -7.46 1.96 -39.90
N ARG A 90 -7.68 0.64 -40.04
CA ARG A 90 -8.06 -0.23 -38.92
C ARG A 90 -6.96 -0.35 -37.88
N ALA A 91 -5.71 -0.47 -38.31
CA ALA A 91 -4.55 -0.53 -37.41
C ALA A 91 -4.41 0.78 -36.61
N ILE A 92 -4.55 1.94 -37.26
CA ILE A 92 -4.51 3.25 -36.59
C ILE A 92 -5.64 3.36 -35.57
N ALA A 93 -6.88 3.05 -35.95
CA ALA A 93 -8.02 3.11 -35.04
C ALA A 93 -7.83 2.22 -33.80
N PHE A 94 -7.22 1.05 -33.97
CA PHE A 94 -6.86 0.18 -32.86
C PHE A 94 -5.83 0.85 -31.92
N TYR A 95 -4.77 1.44 -32.46
CA TYR A 95 -3.75 2.15 -31.67
C TYR A 95 -4.31 3.39 -30.95
N GLU A 96 -5.18 4.16 -31.61
CA GLU A 96 -5.88 5.29 -31.00
C GLU A 96 -6.75 4.83 -29.83
N TYR A 97 -7.48 3.72 -30.01
CA TYR A 97 -8.26 3.12 -28.93
C TYR A 97 -7.37 2.71 -27.74
N GLN A 98 -6.26 1.98 -27.98
CA GLN A 98 -5.33 1.63 -26.89
C GLN A 98 -4.76 2.87 -26.19
N THR A 99 -4.41 3.90 -26.95
CA THR A 99 -3.85 5.15 -26.43
C THR A 99 -4.86 5.90 -25.56
N SER A 100 -6.12 5.99 -25.99
CA SER A 100 -7.20 6.60 -25.23
C SER A 100 -7.48 5.85 -23.91
N GLN A 101 -7.45 4.52 -23.95
CA GLN A 101 -7.60 3.67 -22.77
C GLN A 101 -6.44 3.88 -21.79
N GLU A 102 -5.20 3.98 -22.29
CA GLU A 102 -4.01 4.28 -21.49
C GLU A 102 -4.11 5.64 -20.80
N LEU A 103 -4.46 6.70 -21.55
CA LEU A 103 -4.62 8.04 -21.03
C LEU A 103 -5.70 8.11 -19.94
N SER A 104 -6.81 7.42 -20.15
CA SER A 104 -7.89 7.30 -19.17
C SER A 104 -7.43 6.61 -17.89
N PHE A 105 -6.67 5.51 -18.00
CA PHE A 105 -6.09 4.81 -16.88
C PHE A 105 -5.10 5.69 -16.09
N GLN A 106 -4.19 6.36 -16.78
CA GLN A 106 -3.22 7.26 -16.16
C GLN A 106 -3.88 8.44 -15.46
N SER A 107 -4.91 9.05 -16.08
CA SER A 107 -5.69 10.11 -15.47
C SER A 107 -6.37 9.67 -14.17
N LEU A 108 -6.96 8.46 -14.16
CA LEU A 108 -7.56 7.89 -12.97
C LEU A 108 -6.53 7.65 -11.86
N LEU A 109 -5.36 7.11 -12.21
CA LEU A 109 -4.28 6.88 -11.24
C LEU A 109 -3.77 8.19 -10.64
N GLN A 110 -3.57 9.21 -11.49
CA GLN A 110 -3.14 10.53 -11.07
C GLN A 110 -4.12 11.18 -10.10
N LYS A 111 -5.43 11.13 -10.40
CA LYS A 111 -6.48 11.64 -9.49
C LYS A 111 -6.43 10.94 -8.14
N ASN A 112 -6.39 9.60 -8.13
CA ASN A 112 -6.30 8.83 -6.89
C ASN A 112 -5.05 9.16 -6.06
N LEU A 113 -3.89 9.35 -6.72
CA LEU A 113 -2.66 9.76 -6.04
C LEU A 113 -2.76 11.18 -5.48
N GLN A 114 -3.36 12.10 -6.25
CA GLN A 114 -3.55 13.48 -5.83
C GLN A 114 -4.48 13.59 -4.61
N ASP A 115 -5.55 12.80 -4.57
CA ASP A 115 -6.47 12.78 -3.43
C ASP A 115 -5.80 12.22 -2.18
N LYS A 116 -5.05 11.11 -2.30
CA LYS A 116 -4.24 10.58 -1.18
C LYS A 116 -3.20 11.59 -0.69
N TYR A 117 -2.55 12.29 -1.60
CA TYR A 117 -1.59 13.34 -1.25
C TYR A 117 -2.24 14.49 -0.48
N LYS A 118 -3.42 14.95 -0.92
CA LYS A 118 -4.19 15.97 -0.19
C LYS A 118 -4.58 15.50 1.21
N SER A 119 -5.06 14.27 1.36
CA SER A 119 -5.39 13.69 2.67
C SER A 119 -4.18 13.62 3.59
N LEU A 120 -3.04 13.11 3.09
CA LEU A 120 -1.80 13.04 3.85
C LEU A 120 -1.26 14.42 4.24
N LYS A 121 -1.42 15.42 3.37
CA LYS A 121 -1.03 16.80 3.67
C LYS A 121 -1.82 17.37 4.84
N ILE A 122 -3.14 17.18 4.85
CA ILE A 122 -4.01 17.60 5.96
C ILE A 122 -3.65 16.89 7.26
N GLU A 123 -3.38 15.57 7.19
CA GLU A 123 -2.96 14.80 8.37
C GLU A 123 -1.62 15.30 8.93
N LYS A 124 -0.66 15.63 8.05
CA LYS A 124 0.62 16.22 8.44
C LYS A 124 0.45 17.57 9.12
N GLU A 125 -0.42 18.44 8.60
CA GLU A 125 -0.72 19.75 9.21
C GLU A 125 -1.31 19.57 10.62
N LYS A 126 -2.31 18.71 10.78
CA LYS A 126 -2.89 18.38 12.10
C LYS A 126 -1.86 17.79 13.07
N HIS A 127 -0.98 16.92 12.58
CA HIS A 127 0.08 16.36 13.40
C HIS A 127 1.05 17.45 13.87
N GLN A 128 1.39 18.41 12.99
CA GLN A 128 2.23 19.54 13.37
C GLN A 128 1.57 20.41 14.45
N ASP A 129 0.27 20.67 14.34
CA ASP A 129 -0.48 21.43 15.36
C ASP A 129 -0.47 20.71 16.71
N LEU A 130 -0.71 19.40 16.73
CA LEU A 130 -0.65 18.59 17.96
C LEU A 130 0.76 18.55 18.58
N VAL A 131 1.81 18.54 17.76
CA VAL A 131 3.19 18.64 18.25
C VAL A 131 3.43 19.98 18.93
N ASN A 132 3.01 21.07 18.30
CA ASN A 132 3.15 22.42 18.87
C ASN A 132 2.35 22.56 20.18
N GLU A 133 1.14 22.00 20.24
CA GLU A 133 0.31 21.98 21.45
C GLU A 133 0.99 21.18 22.57
N CYS A 134 1.50 19.99 22.26
CA CYS A 134 2.23 19.15 23.20
C CYS A 134 3.48 19.84 23.76
N GLU A 135 4.24 20.54 22.91
CA GLU A 135 5.39 21.35 23.34
C GLU A 135 4.97 22.50 24.26
N SER A 136 3.85 23.18 23.95
CA SER A 136 3.31 24.25 24.78
C SER A 136 2.87 23.74 26.16
N GLU A 137 2.19 22.59 26.23
CA GLU A 137 1.75 21.98 27.48
C GLU A 137 2.93 21.46 28.30
N LYS A 138 3.95 20.92 27.65
CA LYS A 138 5.20 20.53 28.32
C LYS A 138 5.89 21.72 28.97
N SER A 139 5.93 22.87 28.28
CA SER A 139 6.48 24.11 28.83
C SER A 139 5.67 24.61 30.04
N LYS A 140 4.34 24.64 29.95
CA LYS A 140 3.46 25.00 31.08
C LYS A 140 3.63 24.06 32.28
N SER A 141 3.72 22.76 32.03
CA SER A 141 3.95 21.75 33.07
C SER A 141 5.28 21.97 33.79
N GLN A 142 6.36 22.28 33.05
CA GLN A 142 7.65 22.63 33.63
C GLN A 142 7.57 23.90 34.50
N GLN A 143 6.87 24.93 34.05
CA GLN A 143 6.67 26.16 34.83
C GLN A 143 5.91 25.90 36.14
N LEU A 144 4.79 25.16 36.07
CA LEU A 144 4.02 24.79 37.26
C LEU A 144 4.83 23.94 38.24
N TYR A 145 5.64 23.02 37.73
CA TYR A 145 6.53 22.20 38.57
C TYR A 145 7.56 23.07 39.31
N GLN A 146 8.15 24.06 38.65
CA GLN A 146 9.07 25.01 39.28
C GLN A 146 8.37 25.84 40.36
N GLN A 147 7.17 26.36 40.08
CA GLN A 147 6.37 27.11 41.05
C GLN A 147 6.01 26.26 42.28
N LEU A 148 5.60 25.00 42.06
CA LEU A 148 5.30 24.05 43.14
C LEU A 148 6.52 23.80 44.02
N GLN A 149 7.69 23.62 43.40
CA GLN A 149 8.94 23.42 44.12
C GLN A 149 9.30 24.64 44.99
N GLU A 150 9.10 25.86 44.46
CA GLU A 150 9.31 27.09 45.21
C GLU A 150 8.33 27.23 46.38
N LYS A 151 7.04 26.98 46.16
CA LYS A 151 6.02 26.99 47.21
C LYS A 151 6.28 25.95 48.29
N SER A 152 6.74 24.76 47.91
CA SER A 152 7.15 23.72 48.88
C SER A 152 8.31 24.18 49.76
N LYS A 153 9.34 24.83 49.18
CA LYS A 153 10.43 25.45 49.94
C LYS A 153 9.94 26.55 50.88
N GLN A 154 9.03 27.42 50.41
CA GLN A 154 8.43 28.48 51.23
C GLN A 154 7.63 27.88 52.41
N PHE A 155 6.82 26.86 52.16
CA PHE A 155 6.05 26.15 53.19
C PHE A 155 6.95 25.52 54.25
N GLN A 156 8.02 24.81 53.85
CA GLN A 156 8.98 24.23 54.79
C GLN A 156 9.64 25.29 55.68
N LYS A 157 10.00 26.46 55.11
CA LYS A 157 10.54 27.59 55.88
C LYS A 157 9.51 28.10 56.91
N LEU A 158 8.27 28.30 56.47
CA LEU A 158 7.18 28.76 57.35
C LEU A 158 6.89 27.75 58.47
N GLN A 159 6.86 26.46 58.14
CA GLN A 159 6.68 25.37 59.11
C GLN A 159 7.81 25.36 60.15
N SER A 160 9.07 25.53 59.73
CA SER A 160 10.21 25.65 60.65
C SER A 160 10.08 26.85 61.60
N VAL A 161 9.61 28.00 61.10
CA VAL A 161 9.37 29.19 61.92
C VAL A 161 8.20 28.97 62.89
N TYR A 162 7.09 28.39 62.43
CA TYR A 162 5.94 28.07 63.27
C TYR A 162 6.33 27.14 64.42
N GLU A 163 7.05 26.05 64.14
CA GLU A 163 7.54 25.12 65.17
C GLU A 163 8.51 25.79 66.17
N LYS A 164 9.30 26.77 65.72
CA LYS A 164 10.13 27.58 66.63
C LYS A 164 9.28 28.47 67.53
N LEU A 165 8.28 29.15 66.98
CA LEU A 165 7.38 30.02 67.74
C LEU A 165 6.52 29.23 68.74
N LYS A 166 5.98 28.08 68.31
CA LYS A 166 5.23 27.15 69.17
C LYS A 166 6.08 26.68 70.35
N ARG A 167 7.33 26.28 70.11
CA ARG A 167 8.28 25.91 71.19
C ARG A 167 8.55 27.08 72.15
N LYS A 168 8.69 28.31 71.66
CA LYS A 168 8.85 29.50 72.53
C LYS A 168 7.58 29.80 73.33
N HIS A 169 6.40 29.69 72.73
CA HIS A 169 5.14 29.96 73.42
C HIS A 169 4.83 28.91 74.50
N ILE A 170 5.08 27.63 74.19
CA ILE A 170 4.97 26.54 75.17
C ILE A 170 6.08 26.68 76.24
N GLY A 171 7.31 27.03 75.84
CA GLY A 171 8.42 27.28 76.77
C GLY A 171 8.20 28.46 77.71
N ASN A 172 7.46 29.49 77.28
CA ASN A 172 7.05 30.61 78.13
C ASN A 172 5.85 30.25 79.03
N ASN A 173 5.05 29.24 78.69
CA ASN A 173 3.98 28.70 79.54
C ASN A 173 4.47 27.61 80.52
N LEU A 174 5.69 27.06 80.32
CA LEU A 174 6.27 26.01 81.18
C LEU A 174 7.17 26.55 82.29
N GLN A 175 7.05 27.83 82.64
CA GLN A 175 7.62 28.39 83.87
C GLN A 175 6.60 28.40 85.03
N GLU A 176 5.59 27.53 85.00
CA GLU A 176 4.93 27.03 86.20
C GLU A 176 4.79 25.50 86.08
N THR A 177 5.25 24.81 87.13
CA THR A 177 5.16 23.36 87.40
C THR A 177 6.21 22.45 86.75
N PHE A 178 7.31 22.26 87.49
CA PHE A 178 8.09 21.01 87.48
C PHE A 178 7.40 20.01 88.42
N THR A 179 7.15 18.76 88.00
CA THR A 179 7.71 17.53 88.62
C THR A 179 7.29 16.22 87.92
N THR A 180 8.29 15.33 87.79
CA THR A 180 8.29 13.86 87.73
C THR A 180 7.98 13.06 86.44
N PRO A 181 8.81 12.05 86.07
CA PRO A 181 8.63 11.07 84.97
C PRO A 181 8.23 9.66 85.50
N PRO A 182 8.18 8.60 84.67
CA PRO A 182 7.33 8.34 83.49
C PRO A 182 6.53 7.02 83.64
N ALA A 183 5.49 6.80 82.80
CA ALA A 183 4.89 5.47 82.64
C ALA A 183 4.53 5.19 81.17
N ALA A 184 4.96 4.01 80.71
CA ALA A 184 4.86 3.52 79.34
C ALA A 184 3.49 2.89 79.03
N ALA A 185 2.96 3.13 77.82
CA ALA A 185 1.99 2.26 77.12
C ALA A 185 1.95 2.62 75.61
N PRO A 186 1.53 1.69 74.72
CA PRO A 186 2.11 1.53 73.39
C PRO A 186 1.41 2.34 72.27
N VAL A 187 2.20 2.74 71.26
CA VAL A 187 1.71 3.37 70.03
C VAL A 187 1.61 2.31 68.93
N ARG A 188 0.41 2.14 68.37
CA ARG A 188 0.16 1.37 67.14
C ARG A 188 0.85 2.04 65.93
N PRO A 189 1.42 1.29 64.98
CA PRO A 189 2.01 1.89 63.80
C PRO A 189 0.91 2.33 62.81
N MET A 190 0.87 3.61 62.47
CA MET A 190 0.17 4.10 61.26
C MET A 190 1.11 3.91 60.07
N MET A 191 0.64 3.17 59.08
CA MET A 191 1.41 2.77 57.90
C MET A 191 1.90 3.97 57.08
N THR A 192 3.20 4.03 56.83
CA THR A 192 3.76 4.79 55.71
C THR A 192 3.43 4.04 54.41
N ARG A 193 2.49 4.57 53.62
CA ARG A 193 2.33 4.13 52.23
C ARG A 193 3.53 4.66 51.43
N GLN A 194 4.49 3.79 51.19
CA GLN A 194 5.46 3.96 50.11
C GLN A 194 4.69 3.98 48.79
N PHE A 195 4.82 5.07 48.03
CA PHE A 195 4.41 5.06 46.63
C PHE A 195 5.39 4.17 45.87
N ASN A 196 4.93 2.95 45.57
CA ASN A 196 5.65 2.03 44.70
C ASN A 196 5.53 2.50 43.25
N LYS A 197 6.65 2.52 42.55
CA LYS A 197 6.82 2.98 41.17
C LYS A 197 6.45 1.88 40.15
N SER A 198 5.31 1.21 40.34
CA SER A 198 4.97 -0.01 39.58
C SER A 198 3.56 -0.04 38.98
N ASP A 199 2.97 1.11 38.67
CA ASP A 199 1.79 1.19 37.79
C ASP A 199 2.09 2.11 36.60
N ILE A 200 3.05 1.68 35.77
CA ILE A 200 3.08 2.05 34.35
C ILE A 200 2.50 0.85 33.62
N VAL A 201 1.21 0.90 33.34
CA VAL A 201 0.58 0.03 32.34
C VAL A 201 0.89 0.64 30.98
N PRO A 202 1.63 -0.02 30.08
CA PRO A 202 1.64 0.39 28.69
C PRO A 202 0.28 0.02 28.11
N HIS A 203 -0.52 1.02 27.75
CA HIS A 203 -1.72 0.81 26.96
C HIS A 203 -1.29 0.34 25.58
N ARG A 204 -1.31 -0.98 25.38
CA ARG A 204 -1.08 -1.64 24.10
C ARG A 204 -2.31 -1.37 23.24
N SER A 205 -2.19 -0.49 22.26
CA SER A 205 -3.20 -0.32 21.22
C SER A 205 -3.24 -1.58 20.36
N ASN A 206 -4.42 -2.17 20.28
CA ASN A 206 -4.71 -3.32 19.42
C ASN A 206 -4.55 -2.92 17.94
N ALA A 207 -3.43 -3.29 17.34
CA ALA A 207 -3.30 -3.35 15.89
C ALA A 207 -4.04 -4.60 15.39
N SER A 208 -5.29 -4.41 14.95
CA SER A 208 -6.03 -5.39 14.17
C SER A 208 -5.25 -5.72 12.90
N THR A 209 -4.51 -6.82 12.95
CA THR A 209 -3.82 -7.40 11.80
C THR A 209 -4.86 -8.17 10.99
N THR A 210 -5.42 -7.54 9.96
CA THR A 210 -6.28 -8.22 8.99
C THR A 210 -5.40 -9.19 8.20
N ARG A 211 -5.47 -10.47 8.58
CA ARG A 211 -4.84 -11.59 7.86
C ARG A 211 -5.40 -11.66 6.44
N ILE A 212 -4.49 -11.60 5.49
CA ILE A 212 -4.69 -12.00 4.10
C ILE A 212 -4.90 -13.53 4.07
N PRO A 213 -6.02 -14.07 3.55
CA PRO A 213 -6.13 -15.51 3.32
C PRO A 213 -5.44 -15.88 2.01
N SER A 214 -4.47 -16.79 2.09
CA SER A 214 -3.89 -17.50 0.94
C SER A 214 -4.89 -18.58 0.45
N PRO A 215 -4.95 -18.90 -0.85
CA PRO A 215 -5.93 -19.83 -1.37
C PRO A 215 -5.55 -21.30 -1.14
N VAL A 216 -6.59 -22.07 -0.87
CA VAL A 216 -6.64 -23.53 -0.71
C VAL A 216 -6.12 -24.25 -1.96
N LYS A 217 -5.29 -25.28 -1.74
CA LYS A 217 -4.86 -26.26 -2.74
C LYS A 217 -5.93 -27.34 -2.89
N SER A 218 -6.39 -27.61 -4.11
CA SER A 218 -7.01 -28.89 -4.52
C SER A 218 -6.95 -28.97 -6.05
N ILE A 219 -5.99 -29.70 -6.62
CA ILE A 219 -6.13 -31.08 -7.13
C ILE A 219 -7.27 -31.20 -8.15
N TYR A 220 -6.99 -30.95 -9.43
CA TYR A 220 -7.54 -31.72 -10.55
C TYR A 220 -6.51 -31.79 -11.69
N SER A 221 -6.15 -33.02 -12.03
CA SER A 221 -5.33 -33.41 -13.17
C SER A 221 -6.26 -33.61 -14.36
N VAL A 222 -6.07 -32.89 -15.48
CA VAL A 222 -6.59 -33.32 -16.78
C VAL A 222 -5.62 -32.92 -17.91
N ARG A 223 -4.92 -33.95 -18.39
CA ARG A 223 -4.42 -34.25 -19.75
C ARG A 223 -4.18 -33.10 -20.73
N SER A 224 -2.89 -32.93 -21.01
CA SER A 224 -2.28 -32.31 -22.19
C SER A 224 -2.76 -32.99 -23.49
N HIS A 225 -3.36 -32.23 -24.39
CA HIS A 225 -3.36 -32.55 -25.82
C HIS A 225 -2.45 -31.57 -26.56
N HIS A 226 -1.17 -31.94 -26.61
CA HIS A 226 -0.22 -31.47 -27.61
C HIS A 226 -0.68 -32.01 -28.99
N ARG A 227 -1.01 -31.13 -29.93
CA ARG A 227 -0.81 -31.39 -31.37
C ARG A 227 0.05 -30.25 -31.90
N ARG A 228 1.38 -30.46 -31.88
CA ARG A 228 2.23 -30.83 -33.03
C ARG A 228 2.33 -29.70 -34.04
N PHE A 229 3.24 -28.77 -33.75
CA PHE A 229 4.01 -28.07 -34.76
C PHE A 229 5.26 -28.93 -35.07
N TYR A 230 5.59 -29.01 -36.37
CA TYR A 230 6.75 -29.63 -37.05
C TYR A 230 6.80 -31.16 -37.17
N SER A 231 6.67 -31.65 -38.42
CA SER A 231 7.81 -32.22 -39.19
C SER A 231 7.34 -32.88 -40.50
N SER A 232 8.00 -32.55 -41.62
CA SER A 232 8.48 -33.44 -42.70
C SER A 232 9.11 -32.52 -43.77
N ALA A 233 10.42 -32.31 -43.77
CA ALA A 233 11.52 -33.20 -44.19
C ALA A 233 11.75 -33.20 -45.71
N ASP A 234 13.01 -32.96 -46.04
CA ASP A 234 13.68 -33.03 -47.33
C ASP A 234 13.30 -34.25 -48.18
N SER A 235 13.23 -34.06 -49.50
CA SER A 235 14.10 -34.74 -50.48
C SER A 235 13.63 -34.45 -51.91
N THR A 236 14.50 -33.86 -52.74
CA THR A 236 14.96 -34.45 -54.01
C THR A 236 15.85 -33.47 -54.77
N THR A 237 17.14 -33.78 -54.82
CA THR A 237 18.08 -33.31 -55.83
C THR A 237 18.37 -34.45 -56.81
N SER A 238 18.61 -34.06 -58.06
CA SER A 238 19.33 -34.79 -59.13
C SER A 238 18.53 -35.70 -60.08
N ASN A 239 18.34 -35.23 -61.32
CA ASN A 239 18.83 -35.84 -62.58
C ASN A 239 18.52 -34.89 -63.75
N ARG A 240 19.51 -34.22 -64.35
CA ARG A 240 20.41 -34.62 -65.46
C ARG A 240 19.74 -34.55 -66.85
N VAL A 241 20.18 -33.55 -67.62
CA VAL A 241 20.00 -33.33 -69.08
C VAL A 241 21.08 -34.18 -69.80
N PRO A 242 20.83 -34.72 -71.01
CA PRO A 242 20.99 -33.96 -72.27
C PRO A 242 19.70 -33.79 -73.06
#